data_AF-A0A0M8Z5H5-F1
#
_entry.id   AF-A0A0M8Z5H5-F1
#
_cell.length_a   1.000
_cell.length_b   1.000
_cell.length_c   1.000
_cell.angle_alpha   90.00
_cell.angle_beta   90.00
_cell.angle_gamma   90.00
#
_symmetry.space_group_name_H-M   'P 1'
#
loop_
_entity.id
_entity.type
_entity.pdbx_description
1 polymer ?
#
loop_
_entity_poly.entity_id
_entity_poly.type
_entity_poly.pdbx_seq_one_letter_code
_entity_poly.pdbx_strand_id
1 'polypeptide(L)'
;VGVVEAAGVVSFVEVGPGAVLSGMVADSVGEGSPAVGVPLLRKGRDEVLSLVEGVGRLHERGVTVDWEAFFAGRGGRRVELPTYAFQRERFWRDSVGGAGGVGGVGHPLLGSVVVLAGSGGVVLSGRLSCATDPWLEDHAVAGSVVFPGAGLVELVVAAGGRVGCGRVEELALVAPLVLPESGGVDVQVIVGAVDGGGRREVSVFGRGEGLGEDEAGWVRYASGVVVEESGEGSGVGVVSGLSEWPPVGAEPVVVEGMYEDLAAEGLSYGPAFQGVRAAWRRGEETFAEIGTEALGRDLNRFTLHPALLDAALHTLALQDGVGIRLPFTWSGVELYEGGTGADTLRVRLRATSADVASVDIADDMGRPVASVESLVVRSLGEGLVSGVGSGVDGLFGVEWVRA
;
A
#
# COMPACT_ATOMS: atom_id res chain seq x y z
N VAL A 1 -11.47 18.30 -62.97
CA VAL A 1 -10.99 17.93 -61.63
C VAL A 1 -11.86 18.59 -60.57
N GLY A 2 -11.88 19.91 -60.42
CA GLY A 2 -12.72 20.60 -59.40
C GLY A 2 -14.21 20.20 -59.37
N VAL A 3 -14.85 19.92 -60.51
CA VAL A 3 -16.26 19.46 -60.55
C VAL A 3 -16.46 18.10 -59.87
N VAL A 4 -15.56 17.14 -60.09
CA VAL A 4 -15.67 15.79 -59.51
C VAL A 4 -15.09 15.73 -58.09
N GLU A 5 -14.14 16.61 -57.77
CA GLU A 5 -13.69 16.86 -56.40
C GLU A 5 -14.82 17.39 -55.52
N ALA A 6 -15.62 18.34 -56.03
CA ALA A 6 -16.81 18.83 -55.34
C ALA A 6 -17.86 17.73 -55.10
N ALA A 7 -17.79 16.62 -55.83
CA ALA A 7 -18.60 15.41 -55.63
C ALA A 7 -17.92 14.37 -54.71
N GLY A 8 -16.80 14.71 -54.07
CA GLY A 8 -16.08 13.88 -53.09
C GLY A 8 -14.92 13.05 -53.66
N VAL A 9 -14.58 13.19 -54.95
CA VAL A 9 -13.47 12.44 -55.56
C VAL A 9 -12.14 13.13 -55.27
N VAL A 10 -11.31 12.52 -54.43
CA VAL A 10 -10.02 13.10 -53.99
C VAL A 10 -8.79 12.32 -54.48
N SER A 11 -8.98 11.21 -55.20
CA SER A 11 -7.88 10.41 -55.76
C SER A 11 -8.04 10.30 -57.28
N PHE A 12 -7.04 10.75 -58.03
CA PHE A 12 -7.03 10.75 -59.49
C PHE A 12 -5.89 9.87 -59.99
N VAL A 13 -6.16 8.98 -60.93
CA VAL A 13 -5.14 8.06 -61.48
C VAL A 13 -4.78 8.48 -62.90
N GLU A 14 -3.49 8.72 -63.16
CA GLU A 14 -2.99 8.95 -64.51
C GLU A 14 -2.48 7.63 -65.10
N VAL A 15 -3.23 7.14 -66.09
CA VAL A 15 -2.90 5.93 -66.85
C VAL A 15 -2.09 6.33 -68.08
N GLY A 16 -0.81 6.00 -68.11
CA GLY A 16 0.09 6.29 -69.22
C GLY A 16 1.51 6.58 -68.76
N PRO A 17 2.47 6.76 -69.69
CA PRO A 17 3.91 6.82 -69.42
C PRO A 17 4.41 8.10 -68.72
N GLY A 18 3.50 8.95 -68.26
CA GLY A 18 3.76 10.30 -67.77
C GLY A 18 3.21 10.55 -66.37
N ALA A 19 3.49 11.75 -65.86
CA ALA A 19 2.99 12.25 -64.59
C ALA A 19 2.48 13.70 -64.69
N VAL A 20 2.20 14.14 -65.91
CA VAL A 20 1.90 15.54 -66.21
C VAL A 20 0.50 15.87 -65.72
N LEU A 21 -0.47 14.99 -65.98
CA LEU A 21 -1.85 15.20 -65.55
C LEU A 21 -1.96 15.13 -64.03
N SER A 22 -1.17 14.28 -63.39
CA SER A 22 -1.09 14.14 -61.94
C SER A 22 -0.61 15.42 -61.26
N GLY A 23 0.34 16.15 -61.89
CA GLY A 23 0.76 17.48 -61.43
C GLY A 23 -0.35 18.52 -61.59
N MET A 24 -1.03 18.51 -62.74
CA MET A 24 -2.13 19.44 -63.04
C MET A 24 -3.38 19.25 -62.18
N VAL A 25 -3.55 18.08 -61.55
CA VAL A 25 -4.64 17.84 -60.59
C VAL A 25 -4.57 18.85 -59.44
N ALA A 26 -3.37 19.13 -58.91
CA ALA A 26 -3.18 20.11 -57.84
C ALA A 26 -3.52 21.54 -58.29
N ASP A 27 -3.16 21.90 -59.53
CA ASP A 27 -3.47 23.22 -60.11
C ASP A 27 -4.96 23.40 -60.45
N SER A 28 -5.73 22.30 -60.47
CA SER A 28 -7.14 22.28 -60.86
C SER A 28 -8.11 22.24 -59.67
N VAL A 29 -7.59 22.34 -58.45
CA VAL A 29 -8.33 22.30 -57.17
C VAL A 29 -7.91 23.48 -56.29
N GLY A 30 -8.72 23.81 -55.28
CA GLY A 30 -8.42 24.92 -54.37
C GLY A 30 -7.23 24.65 -53.45
N GLU A 31 -6.60 25.72 -52.95
CA GLU A 31 -5.53 25.63 -51.94
C GLU A 31 -6.05 24.91 -50.68
N GLY A 32 -5.31 23.91 -50.19
CA GLY A 32 -5.72 23.06 -49.07
C GLY A 32 -6.60 21.85 -49.44
N SER A 33 -6.87 21.63 -50.74
CA SER A 33 -7.56 20.41 -51.20
C SER A 33 -6.78 19.13 -50.85
N PRO A 34 -7.48 18.06 -50.39
CA PRO A 34 -6.86 16.74 -50.21
C PRO A 34 -6.66 15.97 -51.52
N ALA A 35 -7.03 16.55 -52.68
CA ALA A 35 -6.96 15.88 -53.97
C ALA A 35 -5.52 15.57 -54.42
N VAL A 36 -5.29 14.34 -54.87
CA VAL A 36 -3.96 13.89 -55.33
C VAL A 36 -4.05 13.18 -56.67
N GLY A 37 -3.12 13.52 -57.57
CA GLY A 37 -2.83 12.77 -58.78
C GLY A 37 -1.77 11.68 -58.55
N VAL A 38 -2.10 10.44 -58.86
CA VAL A 38 -1.23 9.27 -58.77
C VAL A 38 -0.90 8.77 -60.18
N PRO A 39 0.34 8.97 -60.67
CA PRO A 39 0.77 8.41 -61.95
C PRO A 39 1.17 6.95 -61.82
N LEU A 40 0.73 6.12 -62.77
CA LEU A 40 1.05 4.68 -62.76
C LEU A 40 2.36 4.34 -63.47
N LEU A 41 2.83 5.17 -64.41
CA LEU A 41 4.11 4.98 -65.09
C LEU A 41 4.85 6.31 -65.20
N ARG A 42 6.20 6.25 -65.23
CA ARG A 42 7.04 7.41 -65.51
C ARG A 42 8.22 7.00 -66.37
N LYS A 43 8.56 7.84 -67.35
CA LYS A 43 9.76 7.67 -68.17
C LYS A 43 11.00 7.50 -67.28
N GLY A 44 11.79 6.46 -67.58
CA GLY A 44 13.04 6.18 -66.87
C GLY A 44 12.88 5.47 -65.52
N ARG A 45 11.68 4.94 -65.21
CA ARG A 45 11.44 4.09 -64.05
C ARG A 45 10.97 2.70 -64.48
N ASP A 46 11.19 1.71 -63.63
CA ASP A 46 10.68 0.36 -63.84
C ASP A 46 9.15 0.37 -63.86
N GLU A 47 8.56 -0.24 -64.89
CA GLU A 47 7.12 -0.19 -65.13
C GLU A 47 6.34 -0.97 -64.06
N VAL A 48 6.84 -2.13 -63.64
CA VAL A 48 6.19 -2.99 -62.65
C VAL A 48 6.22 -2.32 -61.29
N LEU A 49 7.38 -1.84 -60.87
CA LEU A 49 7.55 -1.12 -59.61
C LEU A 49 6.71 0.16 -59.58
N SER A 50 6.69 0.94 -60.66
CA SER A 50 5.89 2.18 -60.75
C SER A 50 4.39 1.89 -60.60
N LEU A 51 3.90 0.81 -61.20
CA LEU A 51 2.51 0.39 -61.06
C LEU A 51 2.19 -0.05 -59.63
N VAL A 52 3.04 -0.88 -59.02
CA VAL A 52 2.84 -1.39 -57.64
C VAL A 52 2.91 -0.25 -56.62
N GLU A 53 3.85 0.69 -56.77
CA GLU A 53 3.92 1.89 -55.95
C GLU A 53 2.67 2.76 -56.10
N GLY A 54 2.16 2.91 -57.33
CA GLY A 54 0.92 3.65 -57.61
C GLY A 54 -0.29 3.02 -56.91
N VAL A 55 -0.44 1.70 -57.00
CA VAL A 55 -1.49 0.94 -56.31
C VAL A 55 -1.34 1.05 -54.78
N GLY A 56 -0.11 0.98 -54.26
CA GLY A 56 0.18 1.18 -52.83
C GLY A 56 -0.23 2.55 -52.33
N ARG A 57 0.10 3.63 -53.07
CA ARG A 57 -0.31 5.00 -52.74
C ARG A 57 -1.83 5.18 -52.72
N LEU A 58 -2.54 4.52 -53.64
CA LEU A 58 -4.00 4.53 -53.66
C LEU A 58 -4.57 3.82 -52.42
N HIS A 59 -4.00 2.67 -52.04
CA HIS A 59 -4.39 1.93 -50.85
C HIS A 59 -4.16 2.73 -49.54
N GLU A 60 -3.01 3.39 -49.40
CA GLU A 60 -2.70 4.30 -48.28
C GLU A 60 -3.70 5.46 -48.15
N ARG A 61 -4.32 5.86 -49.26
CA ARG A 61 -5.35 6.91 -49.32
C ARG A 61 -6.77 6.38 -49.11
N GLY A 62 -6.91 5.09 -48.79
CA GLY A 62 -8.21 4.46 -48.52
C GLY A 62 -8.97 4.05 -49.79
N VAL A 63 -8.34 4.05 -50.96
CA VAL A 63 -8.94 3.47 -52.18
C VAL A 63 -8.92 1.95 -52.04
N THR A 64 -10.10 1.33 -52.13
CA THR A 64 -10.22 -0.12 -52.12
C THR A 64 -9.52 -0.73 -53.33
N VAL A 65 -8.47 -1.53 -53.08
CA VAL A 65 -7.75 -2.30 -54.09
C VAL A 65 -8.26 -3.74 -54.05
N ASP A 66 -8.60 -4.27 -55.21
CA ASP A 66 -8.89 -5.70 -55.37
C ASP A 66 -7.59 -6.51 -55.39
N TRP A 67 -7.12 -6.88 -54.19
CA TRP A 67 -5.91 -7.69 -54.03
C TRP A 67 -6.07 -9.12 -54.56
N GLU A 68 -7.30 -9.63 -54.64
CA GLU A 68 -7.56 -10.96 -55.22
C GLU A 68 -7.31 -10.94 -56.73
N ALA A 69 -7.85 -9.95 -57.44
CA ALA A 69 -7.56 -9.72 -58.86
C ALA A 69 -6.07 -9.43 -59.11
N PHE A 70 -5.42 -8.68 -58.21
CA PHE A 70 -3.99 -8.37 -58.32
C PHE A 70 -3.10 -9.63 -58.25
N PHE A 71 -3.45 -10.62 -57.41
CA PHE A 71 -2.69 -11.86 -57.24
C PHE A 71 -3.22 -13.06 -58.05
N ALA A 72 -4.32 -12.90 -58.79
CA ALA A 72 -4.91 -13.95 -59.60
C ALA A 72 -3.89 -14.57 -60.56
N GLY A 73 -3.75 -15.90 -60.51
CA GLY A 73 -2.81 -16.65 -61.36
C GLY A 73 -1.32 -16.50 -61.00
N ARG A 74 -0.97 -15.78 -59.92
CA ARG A 74 0.42 -15.51 -59.50
C ARG A 74 0.89 -16.33 -58.30
N GLY A 75 0.05 -17.22 -57.76
CA GLY A 75 0.42 -18.11 -56.65
C GLY A 75 0.57 -17.42 -55.28
N GLY A 76 -0.02 -16.24 -55.09
CA GLY A 76 -0.02 -15.54 -53.81
C GLY A 76 -0.69 -16.38 -52.71
N ARG A 77 -0.10 -16.43 -51.52
CA ARG A 77 -0.64 -17.14 -50.34
C ARG A 77 -0.59 -16.24 -49.11
N ARG A 78 -1.55 -16.41 -48.20
CA ARG A 78 -1.49 -15.77 -46.87
C ARG A 78 -0.36 -16.39 -46.05
N VAL A 79 0.36 -15.55 -45.31
CA VAL A 79 1.41 -15.95 -44.38
C VAL A 79 1.10 -15.34 -43.02
N GLU A 80 1.55 -15.98 -41.94
CA GLU A 80 1.49 -15.35 -40.62
C GLU A 80 2.44 -14.17 -40.56
N LEU A 81 1.95 -13.07 -40.01
CA LEU A 81 2.71 -11.87 -39.73
C LEU A 81 2.70 -11.64 -38.21
N PRO A 82 3.65 -10.86 -37.66
CA PRO A 82 3.56 -10.41 -36.28
C PRO A 82 2.19 -9.81 -35.96
N THR A 83 1.71 -10.02 -34.74
CA THR A 83 0.42 -9.48 -34.31
C THR A 83 0.46 -7.96 -34.26
N TYR A 84 -0.72 -7.33 -34.31
CA TYR A 84 -0.85 -5.89 -34.22
C TYR A 84 -0.24 -5.36 -32.91
N ALA A 85 0.62 -4.34 -33.02
CA ALA A 85 1.25 -3.71 -31.87
C ALA A 85 0.24 -2.78 -31.15
N PHE A 86 -0.63 -3.36 -30.32
CA PHE A 86 -1.57 -2.59 -29.50
C PHE A 86 -0.83 -1.60 -28.59
N GLN A 87 -1.37 -0.38 -28.49
CA GLN A 87 -0.91 0.62 -27.53
C GLN A 87 -1.19 0.14 -26.11
N ARG A 88 -0.15 -0.01 -25.29
CA ARG A 88 -0.22 -0.60 -23.95
C ARG A 88 -0.49 0.46 -22.89
N GLU A 89 -1.69 1.03 -22.92
CA GLU A 89 -2.16 1.92 -21.86
C GLU A 89 -2.95 1.15 -20.80
N ARG A 90 -2.70 1.46 -19.53
CA ARG A 90 -3.36 0.82 -18.39
C ARG A 90 -4.75 1.44 -18.21
N PHE A 91 -5.78 0.72 -18.64
CA PHE A 91 -7.17 1.05 -18.37
C PHE A 91 -7.72 0.09 -17.32
N TRP A 92 -7.58 0.47 -16.04
CA TRP A 92 -8.13 -0.28 -14.90
C TRP A 92 -9.10 0.60 -14.13
N ARG A 93 -10.13 0.00 -13.51
CA ARG A 93 -10.92 0.72 -12.51
C ARG A 93 -10.12 0.70 -11.22
N ASP A 94 -9.56 1.83 -10.84
CA ASP A 94 -9.01 1.98 -9.50
C ASP A 94 -10.15 1.77 -8.51
N SER A 95 -10.04 0.73 -7.68
CA SER A 95 -10.89 0.60 -6.51
C SER A 95 -10.61 1.82 -5.65
N VAL A 96 -11.58 2.73 -5.54
CA VAL A 96 -11.59 3.73 -4.46
C VAL A 96 -11.30 2.98 -3.17
N GLY A 97 -10.16 3.31 -2.54
CA GLY A 97 -9.75 2.74 -1.27
C GLY A 97 -10.92 2.81 -0.28
N GLY A 98 -11.33 1.65 0.20
CA GLY A 98 -12.59 1.44 0.89
C GLY A 98 -13.28 0.24 0.25
N ALA A 99 -13.10 -0.93 0.86
CA ALA A 99 -13.77 -2.15 0.40
C ALA A 99 -15.26 -1.85 0.21
N GLY A 100 -15.75 -1.95 -1.02
CA GLY A 100 -17.17 -1.90 -1.38
C GLY A 100 -17.92 -3.15 -0.93
N GLY A 101 -17.61 -3.66 0.26
CA GLY A 101 -18.40 -4.63 0.97
C GLY A 101 -19.63 -3.95 1.57
N VAL A 102 -20.74 -4.69 1.64
CA VAL A 102 -21.94 -4.27 2.35
C VAL A 102 -21.55 -4.03 3.82
N GLY A 103 -21.71 -2.78 4.31
CA GLY A 103 -21.45 -2.43 5.72
C GLY A 103 -20.10 -1.74 6.03
N GLY A 104 -19.53 -0.99 5.09
CA GLY A 104 -18.23 -0.31 5.22
C GLY A 104 -17.89 0.25 6.62
N VAL A 105 -16.68 -0.03 7.08
CA VAL A 105 -16.21 0.27 8.45
C VAL A 105 -15.71 1.71 8.60
N GLY A 106 -15.32 2.37 7.50
CA GLY A 106 -14.74 3.71 7.51
C GLY A 106 -13.28 3.75 8.00
N HIS A 107 -12.67 2.60 8.28
CA HIS A 107 -11.30 2.49 8.76
C HIS A 107 -10.30 2.31 7.58
N PRO A 108 -9.13 2.97 7.59
CA PRO A 108 -8.15 2.91 6.49
C PRO A 108 -7.72 1.51 6.07
N LEU A 109 -7.42 0.67 7.06
CA LEU A 109 -6.87 -0.67 6.85
C LEU A 109 -7.93 -1.78 6.90
N LEU A 110 -9.18 -1.46 7.28
CA LEU A 110 -10.27 -2.42 7.45
C LEU A 110 -11.49 -1.91 6.69
N GLY A 111 -11.79 -2.53 5.56
CA GLY A 111 -12.82 -2.04 4.65
C GLY A 111 -14.20 -2.66 4.87
N SER A 112 -14.27 -3.88 5.40
CA SER A 112 -15.53 -4.64 5.54
C SER A 112 -15.71 -5.22 6.93
N VAL A 113 -16.97 -5.40 7.35
CA VAL A 113 -17.34 -6.08 8.58
C VAL A 113 -18.48 -7.06 8.32
N VAL A 114 -18.38 -8.25 8.91
CA VAL A 114 -19.43 -9.26 8.96
C VAL A 114 -19.78 -9.50 10.42
N VAL A 115 -21.04 -9.28 10.77
CA VAL A 115 -21.56 -9.61 12.11
C VAL A 115 -21.94 -11.09 12.14
N LEU A 116 -21.42 -11.82 13.12
CA LEU A 116 -21.69 -13.24 13.28
C LEU A 116 -23.03 -13.44 13.98
N ALA A 117 -23.99 -14.04 13.26
CA ALA A 117 -25.30 -14.35 13.80
C ALA A 117 -25.20 -15.30 15.02
N GLY A 118 -25.94 -14.98 16.08
CA GLY A 118 -26.05 -15.84 17.27
C GLY A 118 -24.92 -15.73 18.30
N SER A 119 -23.76 -15.17 17.96
CA SER A 119 -22.63 -14.98 18.90
C SER A 119 -22.43 -13.51 19.32
N GLY A 120 -22.91 -12.57 18.52
CA GLY A 120 -22.60 -11.14 18.71
C GLY A 120 -21.12 -10.82 18.52
N GLY A 121 -20.37 -11.69 17.84
CA GLY A 121 -19.01 -11.44 17.38
C GLY A 121 -18.97 -10.79 16.00
N VAL A 122 -17.78 -10.40 15.56
CA VAL A 122 -17.57 -9.76 14.26
C VAL A 122 -16.30 -10.28 13.59
N VAL A 123 -16.30 -10.26 12.26
CA VAL A 123 -15.11 -10.43 11.43
C VAL A 123 -14.93 -9.17 10.62
N LEU A 124 -13.82 -8.47 10.82
CA LEU A 124 -13.40 -7.35 9.98
C LEU A 124 -12.38 -7.83 8.97
N SER A 125 -12.38 -7.26 7.77
CA SER A 125 -11.40 -7.59 6.75
C SER A 125 -10.90 -6.37 6.02
N GLY A 126 -9.66 -6.46 5.55
CA GLY A 126 -8.99 -5.41 4.80
C GLY A 126 -7.78 -5.94 4.06
N ARG A 127 -6.97 -5.03 3.52
CA ARG A 127 -5.77 -5.37 2.77
C ARG A 127 -4.66 -4.38 3.09
N LEU A 128 -3.51 -4.89 3.51
CA LEU A 128 -2.31 -4.12 3.75
C LEU A 128 -1.46 -4.10 2.48
N SER A 129 -1.11 -2.92 1.99
CA SER A 129 -0.30 -2.78 0.78
C SER A 129 0.45 -1.45 0.79
N CYS A 130 1.76 -1.51 0.56
CA CYS A 130 2.59 -0.33 0.41
C CYS A 130 2.16 0.58 -0.76
N ALA A 131 1.54 0.02 -1.80
CA ALA A 131 1.02 0.81 -2.92
C ALA A 131 -0.18 1.68 -2.52
N THR A 132 -0.98 1.24 -1.55
CA THR A 132 -2.16 1.98 -1.06
C THR A 132 -1.82 2.87 0.12
N ASP A 133 -0.94 2.40 1.00
CA ASP A 133 -0.53 3.06 2.24
C ASP A 133 1.01 3.15 2.27
N PRO A 134 1.62 4.13 1.57
CA PRO A 134 3.08 4.19 1.38
C PRO A 134 3.90 4.33 2.65
N TRP A 135 3.32 4.87 3.71
CA TRP A 135 3.96 4.95 5.03
C TRP A 135 4.35 3.58 5.57
N LEU A 136 3.73 2.48 5.11
CA LEU A 136 4.09 1.12 5.51
C LEU A 136 5.53 0.74 5.12
N GLU A 137 6.08 1.31 4.04
CA GLU A 137 7.46 1.03 3.61
C GLU A 137 8.50 1.56 4.60
N ASP A 138 8.13 2.55 5.41
CA ASP A 138 9.01 3.23 6.36
C ASP A 138 9.24 2.42 7.66
N HIS A 139 8.72 1.19 7.77
CA HIS A 139 8.98 0.31 8.91
C HIS A 139 9.60 -1.02 8.47
N ALA A 140 10.94 -1.07 8.50
CA ALA A 140 11.70 -2.24 8.11
C ALA A 140 12.52 -2.83 9.26
N VAL A 141 12.46 -4.16 9.40
CA VAL A 141 13.19 -4.94 10.40
C VAL A 141 14.05 -5.97 9.67
N ALA A 142 15.36 -5.96 9.93
CA ALA A 142 16.35 -6.80 9.28
C ALA A 142 16.23 -6.81 7.74
N GLY A 143 15.94 -5.65 7.14
CA GLY A 143 15.82 -5.45 5.70
C GLY A 143 14.47 -5.84 5.07
N SER A 144 13.52 -6.36 5.86
CA SER A 144 12.15 -6.66 5.40
C SER A 144 11.17 -5.59 5.86
N VAL A 145 10.22 -5.18 5.01
CA VAL A 145 9.10 -4.34 5.43
C VAL A 145 8.18 -5.18 6.33
N VAL A 146 8.02 -4.75 7.58
CA VAL A 146 7.22 -5.45 8.59
C VAL A 146 6.11 -4.54 9.05
N PHE A 147 4.87 -5.00 9.04
CA PHE A 147 3.76 -4.26 9.62
C PHE A 147 3.98 -4.10 11.13
N PRO A 148 3.95 -2.86 11.68
CA PRO A 148 4.34 -2.59 13.05
C PRO A 148 3.42 -3.28 14.06
N GLY A 149 3.96 -3.63 15.22
CA GLY A 149 3.16 -4.16 16.34
C GLY A 149 2.07 -3.19 16.78
N ALA A 150 2.37 -1.88 16.77
CA ALA A 150 1.39 -0.81 16.99
C ALA A 150 0.25 -0.83 15.95
N GLY A 151 0.52 -1.26 14.72
CA GLY A 151 -0.52 -1.46 13.70
C GLY A 151 -1.45 -2.62 14.03
N LEU A 152 -0.93 -3.72 14.59
CA LEU A 152 -1.77 -4.84 15.06
C LEU A 152 -2.67 -4.42 16.22
N VAL A 153 -2.18 -3.56 17.12
CA VAL A 153 -2.98 -2.95 18.19
C VAL A 153 -4.12 -2.11 17.60
N GLU A 154 -3.83 -1.23 16.63
CA GLU A 154 -4.86 -0.40 15.96
C GLU A 154 -5.95 -1.26 15.31
N LEU A 155 -5.57 -2.34 14.60
CA LEU A 155 -6.53 -3.27 14.01
C LEU A 155 -7.45 -3.93 15.05
N VAL A 156 -6.89 -4.29 16.21
CA VAL A 156 -7.62 -4.92 17.32
C VAL A 156 -8.56 -3.92 17.99
N VAL A 157 -8.10 -2.71 18.28
CA VAL A 157 -8.93 -1.64 18.88
C VAL A 157 -10.09 -1.29 17.94
N ALA A 158 -9.82 -1.09 16.65
CA ALA A 158 -10.85 -0.80 15.66
C ALA A 158 -11.90 -1.92 15.55
N ALA A 159 -11.48 -3.18 15.61
CA ALA A 159 -12.38 -4.33 15.59
C ALA A 159 -13.20 -4.46 16.89
N GLY A 160 -12.55 -4.31 18.04
CA GLY A 160 -13.17 -4.37 19.36
C GLY A 160 -14.21 -3.25 19.57
N GLY A 161 -13.93 -2.04 19.09
CA GLY A 161 -14.88 -0.93 19.12
C GLY A 161 -16.20 -1.21 18.41
N ARG A 162 -16.22 -2.10 17.41
CA ARG A 162 -17.47 -2.51 16.72
C ARG A 162 -18.44 -3.29 17.61
N VAL A 163 -17.94 -3.85 18.71
CA VAL A 163 -18.72 -4.61 19.69
C VAL A 163 -18.71 -3.95 21.07
N GLY A 164 -18.28 -2.69 21.17
CA GLY A 164 -18.20 -1.94 22.42
C GLY A 164 -17.01 -2.32 23.32
N CYS A 165 -16.04 -3.07 22.80
CA CYS A 165 -14.87 -3.53 23.55
C CYS A 165 -13.57 -2.92 22.99
N GLY A 166 -13.37 -1.62 23.15
CA GLY A 166 -12.21 -0.89 22.62
C GLY A 166 -10.92 -1.03 23.42
N ARG A 167 -10.99 -1.52 24.68
CA ARG A 167 -9.80 -1.73 25.53
C ARG A 167 -9.19 -3.09 25.26
N VAL A 168 -7.88 -3.11 24.99
CA VAL A 168 -7.10 -4.35 24.88
C VAL A 168 -6.64 -4.74 26.27
N GLU A 169 -7.20 -5.82 26.80
CA GLU A 169 -6.75 -6.36 28.08
C GLU A 169 -5.39 -7.02 27.93
N GLU A 170 -5.22 -7.83 26.87
CA GLU A 170 -3.97 -8.47 26.52
C GLU A 170 -3.92 -8.73 25.01
N LEU A 171 -2.76 -8.53 24.38
CA LEU A 171 -2.50 -8.89 22.99
C LEU A 171 -1.06 -9.41 22.85
N ALA A 172 -0.93 -10.68 22.49
CA ALA A 172 0.34 -11.30 22.16
C ALA A 172 0.59 -11.25 20.64
N LEU A 173 1.78 -10.79 20.25
CA LEU A 173 2.25 -10.83 18.87
C LEU A 173 2.88 -12.20 18.61
N VAL A 174 2.30 -12.96 17.68
CA VAL A 174 2.61 -14.37 17.44
C VAL A 174 3.71 -14.55 16.40
N ALA A 175 3.68 -13.71 15.35
CA ALA A 175 4.63 -13.76 14.25
C ALA A 175 4.76 -12.35 13.61
N PRO A 176 5.90 -12.03 12.97
CA PRO A 176 6.03 -10.80 12.19
C PRO A 176 5.20 -10.88 10.91
N LEU A 177 4.40 -9.84 10.62
CA LEU A 177 3.65 -9.72 9.38
C LEU A 177 4.52 -8.96 8.36
N VAL A 178 5.22 -9.71 7.51
CA VAL A 178 6.06 -9.17 6.44
C VAL A 178 5.18 -8.76 5.25
N LEU A 179 5.38 -7.54 4.74
CA LEU A 179 4.67 -7.04 3.56
C LEU A 179 5.53 -7.27 2.31
N PRO A 180 4.95 -7.79 1.21
CA PRO A 180 5.68 -7.98 -0.03
C PRO A 180 5.95 -6.65 -0.74
N GLU A 181 7.06 -6.58 -1.49
CA GLU A 181 7.42 -5.39 -2.31
C GLU A 181 6.33 -5.03 -3.34
N SER A 182 5.58 -6.04 -3.81
CA SER A 182 4.46 -5.84 -4.74
C SER A 182 3.25 -6.66 -4.30
N GLY A 183 2.05 -6.12 -4.48
CA GLY A 183 0.81 -6.77 -4.07
C GLY A 183 0.38 -6.34 -2.67
N GLY A 184 -0.20 -7.25 -1.90
CA GLY A 184 -0.58 -6.98 -0.51
C GLY A 184 -0.92 -8.23 0.28
N VAL A 185 -1.20 -8.02 1.56
CA VAL A 185 -1.63 -9.06 2.50
C VAL A 185 -3.10 -8.79 2.83
N ASP A 186 -3.99 -9.73 2.51
CA ASP A 186 -5.36 -9.69 3.00
C ASP A 186 -5.33 -9.98 4.50
N VAL A 187 -6.06 -9.19 5.29
CA VAL A 187 -6.11 -9.32 6.75
C VAL A 187 -7.53 -9.57 7.23
N GLN A 188 -7.65 -10.37 8.29
CA GLN A 188 -8.89 -10.60 9.03
C GLN A 188 -8.67 -10.40 10.51
N VAL A 189 -9.58 -9.66 11.14
CA VAL A 189 -9.64 -9.52 12.59
C VAL A 189 -10.95 -10.16 13.06
N ILE A 190 -10.83 -11.19 13.89
CA ILE A 190 -11.97 -11.94 14.41
C ILE A 190 -12.14 -11.59 15.87
N VAL A 191 -13.30 -11.05 16.24
CA VAL A 191 -13.71 -10.82 17.62
C VAL A 191 -14.83 -11.79 17.97
N GLY A 192 -14.58 -12.61 18.99
CA GLY A 192 -15.46 -13.68 19.43
C GLY A 192 -16.72 -13.21 20.17
N ALA A 193 -17.49 -14.19 20.63
CA ALA A 193 -18.60 -13.97 21.54
C ALA A 193 -18.10 -13.39 22.88
N VAL A 194 -18.98 -12.67 23.58
CA VAL A 194 -18.72 -12.27 24.96
C VAL A 194 -18.80 -13.49 25.88
N ASP A 195 -17.82 -13.63 26.76
CA ASP A 195 -17.84 -14.63 27.81
C ASP A 195 -18.67 -14.18 29.03
N GLY A 196 -18.72 -15.01 30.08
CA GLY A 196 -19.47 -14.69 31.30
C GLY A 196 -18.92 -13.49 32.10
N GLY A 197 -17.72 -13.00 31.75
CA GLY A 197 -17.02 -11.89 32.40
C GLY A 197 -16.93 -10.61 31.56
N GLY A 198 -17.61 -10.53 30.42
CA GLY A 198 -17.54 -9.36 29.53
C GLY A 198 -16.30 -9.33 28.62
N ARG A 199 -15.51 -10.41 28.59
CA ARG A 199 -14.29 -10.52 27.78
C ARG A 199 -14.61 -11.14 26.42
N ARG A 200 -13.87 -10.73 25.39
CA ARG A 200 -13.97 -11.30 24.04
C ARG A 200 -12.60 -11.65 23.53
N GLU A 201 -12.44 -12.90 23.09
CA GLU A 201 -11.23 -13.31 22.37
C GLU A 201 -11.12 -12.54 21.05
N VAL A 202 -9.91 -12.13 20.71
CA VAL A 202 -9.59 -11.49 19.43
C VAL A 202 -8.39 -12.18 18.78
N SER A 203 -8.41 -12.29 17.46
CA SER A 203 -7.27 -12.79 16.68
C SER A 203 -7.12 -12.06 15.36
N VAL A 204 -5.87 -11.82 14.96
CA VAL A 204 -5.51 -11.20 13.69
C VAL A 204 -4.84 -12.23 12.80
N PHE A 205 -5.40 -12.44 11.62
CA PHE A 205 -4.89 -13.32 10.59
C PHE A 205 -4.51 -12.51 9.35
N GLY A 206 -3.54 -13.01 8.60
CA GLY A 206 -3.23 -12.48 7.27
C GLY A 206 -2.88 -13.58 6.28
N ARG A 207 -3.06 -13.26 5.01
CA ARG A 207 -2.81 -14.15 3.87
C ARG A 207 -2.21 -13.37 2.73
N GLY A 208 -1.02 -13.77 2.29
CA GLY A 208 -0.33 -13.18 1.14
C GLY A 208 -1.04 -13.49 -0.18
N GLU A 209 -0.88 -12.58 -1.14
CA GLU A 209 -1.38 -12.75 -2.51
C GLU A 209 -0.77 -13.99 -3.20
N GLY A 210 -1.58 -14.77 -3.90
CA GLY A 210 -1.15 -16.00 -4.58
C GLY A 210 -1.11 -17.26 -3.70
N LEU A 211 -1.29 -17.14 -2.38
CA LEU A 211 -1.59 -18.29 -1.52
C LEU A 211 -3.04 -18.73 -1.75
N GLY A 212 -3.26 -20.05 -1.81
CA GLY A 212 -4.58 -20.64 -2.02
C GLY A 212 -5.64 -20.09 -1.06
N GLU A 213 -6.90 -20.11 -1.48
CA GLU A 213 -8.04 -19.58 -0.71
C GLU A 213 -8.43 -20.48 0.49
N ASP A 214 -7.76 -21.62 0.65
CA ASP A 214 -7.99 -22.57 1.73
C ASP A 214 -7.44 -22.08 3.07
N GLU A 215 -7.94 -22.66 4.17
CA GLU A 215 -7.53 -22.34 5.55
C GLU A 215 -6.00 -22.37 5.76
N ALA A 216 -5.31 -23.26 5.05
CA ALA A 216 -3.85 -23.40 5.10
C ALA A 216 -3.07 -22.14 4.65
N GLY A 217 -3.71 -21.20 3.95
CA GLY A 217 -3.10 -19.94 3.52
C GLY A 217 -3.06 -18.85 4.60
N TRP A 218 -3.80 -18.99 5.69
CA TRP A 218 -3.89 -17.97 6.75
C TRP A 218 -2.87 -18.19 7.86
N VAL A 219 -2.12 -17.14 8.18
CA VAL A 219 -1.19 -17.10 9.32
C VAL A 219 -1.77 -16.20 10.39
N ARG A 220 -1.73 -16.66 11.65
CA ARG A 220 -2.13 -15.85 12.81
C ARG A 220 -0.95 -14.99 13.27
N TYR A 221 -1.14 -13.68 13.26
CA TYR A 221 -0.12 -12.69 13.64
C TYR A 221 -0.30 -12.15 15.05
N ALA A 222 -1.52 -12.10 15.55
CA ALA A 222 -1.79 -11.70 16.93
C ALA A 222 -2.99 -12.46 17.52
N SER A 223 -3.01 -12.60 18.84
CA SER A 223 -4.10 -13.21 19.60
C SER A 223 -4.18 -12.57 20.98
N GLY A 224 -5.39 -12.36 21.49
CA GLY A 224 -5.58 -11.61 22.72
C GLY A 224 -7.02 -11.56 23.18
N VAL A 225 -7.28 -10.62 24.08
CA VAL A 225 -8.58 -10.37 24.69
C VAL A 225 -8.87 -8.87 24.68
N VAL A 226 -10.09 -8.53 24.27
CA VAL A 226 -10.64 -7.18 24.39
C VAL A 226 -11.80 -7.17 25.38
N VAL A 227 -11.95 -6.04 26.06
CA VAL A 227 -12.97 -5.78 27.08
C VAL A 227 -13.62 -4.42 26.83
N GLU A 228 -14.76 -4.17 27.46
CA GLU A 228 -15.37 -2.83 27.47
C GLU A 228 -14.37 -1.77 27.93
N GLU A 229 -14.48 -0.58 27.34
CA GLU A 229 -13.66 0.57 27.71
C GLU A 229 -13.89 0.97 29.17
N SER A 230 -12.87 1.54 29.79
CA SER A 230 -13.00 2.10 31.12
C SER A 230 -13.91 3.34 31.02
N GLY A 231 -14.91 3.47 31.90
CA GLY A 231 -15.91 4.55 31.81
C GLY A 231 -15.33 5.97 31.72
N GLU A 232 -16.17 6.92 31.28
CA GLU A 232 -15.83 8.33 31.03
C GLU A 232 -14.95 8.94 32.15
N GLY A 233 -13.76 9.43 31.77
CA GLY A 233 -12.82 10.10 32.68
C GLY A 233 -11.64 9.25 33.17
N SER A 234 -11.58 7.96 32.84
CA SER A 234 -10.51 7.05 33.31
C SER A 234 -9.10 7.45 32.86
N GLY A 235 -8.95 8.02 31.64
CA GLY A 235 -7.63 8.41 31.12
C GLY A 235 -6.96 9.59 31.81
N VAL A 236 -7.73 10.49 32.45
CA VAL A 236 -7.22 11.74 33.05
C VAL A 236 -6.26 11.48 34.21
N GLY A 237 -6.48 10.40 34.98
CA GLY A 237 -5.57 9.98 36.04
C GLY A 237 -4.29 9.33 35.51
N VAL A 238 -4.40 8.58 34.42
CA VAL A 238 -3.31 7.75 33.84
C VAL A 238 -2.24 8.63 33.18
N VAL A 239 -2.63 9.62 32.39
CA VAL A 239 -1.69 10.54 31.71
C VAL A 239 -1.31 11.77 32.55
N SER A 240 -1.63 11.78 33.84
CA SER A 240 -1.35 12.91 34.73
C SER A 240 0.15 13.24 34.76
N GLY A 241 0.49 14.51 34.53
CA GLY A 241 1.88 14.99 34.49
C GLY A 241 2.48 15.20 33.09
N LEU A 242 1.68 15.08 32.02
CA LEU A 242 2.08 15.41 30.64
C LEU A 242 1.62 16.81 30.15
N SER A 243 0.98 17.59 31.02
CA SER A 243 0.54 18.96 30.71
C SER A 243 1.64 20.01 30.85
N GLU A 244 2.54 19.83 31.81
CA GLU A 244 3.70 20.70 32.04
C GLU A 244 4.90 20.20 31.21
N TRP A 245 5.44 21.07 30.36
CA TRP A 245 6.45 20.67 29.38
C TRP A 245 7.50 21.75 29.09
N PRO A 246 8.81 21.40 29.00
CA PRO A 246 9.39 20.10 29.33
C PRO A 246 9.14 19.69 30.79
N PRO A 247 9.16 18.38 31.11
CA PRO A 247 8.85 17.91 32.46
C PRO A 247 9.80 18.51 33.51
N VAL A 248 9.25 19.06 34.60
CA VAL A 248 10.05 19.67 35.66
C VAL A 248 11.03 18.67 36.27
N GLY A 249 12.29 19.07 36.38
CA GLY A 249 13.36 18.26 36.95
C GLY A 249 13.84 17.13 36.03
N ALA A 250 13.47 17.13 34.75
CA ALA A 250 14.02 16.22 33.75
C ALA A 250 15.19 16.86 33.00
N GLU A 251 16.22 16.06 32.71
CA GLU A 251 17.40 16.47 31.97
C GLU A 251 17.28 16.09 30.48
N PRO A 252 17.67 16.94 29.52
CA PRO A 252 17.62 16.60 28.11
C PRO A 252 18.48 15.37 27.76
N VAL A 253 17.97 14.54 26.85
CA VAL A 253 18.67 13.38 26.26
C VAL A 253 18.96 13.69 24.80
N VAL A 254 20.16 13.36 24.34
CA VAL A 254 20.57 13.51 22.93
C VAL A 254 19.79 12.49 22.10
N VAL A 255 19.12 12.96 21.04
CA VAL A 255 18.32 12.10 20.12
C VAL A 255 18.92 12.10 18.71
N GLU A 256 19.88 12.98 18.44
CA GLU A 256 20.63 13.01 17.19
C GLU A 256 21.44 11.72 17.01
N GLY A 257 21.36 11.09 15.84
CA GLY A 257 22.02 9.81 15.57
C GLY A 257 21.21 8.58 15.96
N MET A 258 20.11 8.75 16.73
CA MET A 258 19.32 7.64 17.26
C MET A 258 18.79 6.70 16.17
N TYR A 259 18.30 7.26 15.06
CA TYR A 259 17.74 6.45 13.97
C TYR A 259 18.82 5.79 13.11
N GLU A 260 19.99 6.42 12.97
CA GLU A 260 21.16 5.80 12.35
C GLU A 260 21.68 4.61 13.16
N ASP A 261 21.73 4.74 14.49
CA ASP A 261 22.14 3.68 15.41
C ASP A 261 21.14 2.51 15.38
N LEU A 262 19.84 2.80 15.40
CA LEU A 262 18.79 1.78 15.22
C LEU A 262 18.91 1.06 13.88
N ALA A 263 19.18 1.79 12.79
CA ALA A 263 19.36 1.22 11.46
C ALA A 263 20.60 0.30 11.41
N ALA A 264 21.70 0.69 12.06
CA ALA A 264 22.91 -0.13 12.16
C ALA A 264 22.68 -1.47 12.88
N GLU A 265 21.73 -1.50 13.81
CA GLU A 265 21.35 -2.72 14.52
C GLU A 265 20.20 -3.50 13.82
N GLY A 266 19.66 -2.99 12.71
CA GLY A 266 18.69 -3.68 11.85
C GLY A 266 17.24 -3.17 11.94
N LEU A 267 16.98 -2.07 12.64
CA LEU A 267 15.69 -1.37 12.62
C LEU A 267 15.78 -0.13 11.74
N SER A 268 15.33 -0.25 10.50
CA SER A 268 15.35 0.84 9.53
C SER A 268 13.99 1.52 9.49
N TYR A 269 13.92 2.73 10.05
CA TYR A 269 12.72 3.56 10.03
C TYR A 269 12.86 4.67 8.97
N GLY A 270 11.83 4.86 8.17
CA GLY A 270 11.70 5.98 7.24
C GLY A 270 10.93 7.16 7.84
N PRO A 271 10.70 8.24 7.06
CA PRO A 271 10.16 9.50 7.57
C PRO A 271 8.84 9.41 8.36
N ALA A 272 7.96 8.46 8.03
CA ALA A 272 6.71 8.25 8.75
C ALA A 272 6.89 7.70 10.17
N PHE A 273 7.98 6.96 10.43
CA PHE A 273 8.27 6.35 11.73
C PHE A 273 9.38 7.08 12.50
N GLN A 274 10.12 7.99 11.87
CA GLN A 274 11.10 8.85 12.53
C GLN A 274 10.44 10.01 13.29
N GLY A 275 9.65 9.68 14.31
CA GLY A 275 8.83 10.63 15.05
C GLY A 275 9.50 11.28 16.27
N VAL A 276 10.56 10.72 16.85
CA VAL A 276 11.18 11.27 18.08
C VAL A 276 11.88 12.59 17.77
N ARG A 277 11.39 13.69 18.35
CA ARG A 277 11.93 15.05 18.12
C ARG A 277 12.83 15.55 19.24
N ALA A 278 12.47 15.23 20.48
CA ALA A 278 13.21 15.63 21.67
C ALA A 278 12.90 14.65 22.80
N ALA A 279 13.85 14.44 23.71
CA ALA A 279 13.66 13.57 24.86
C ALA A 279 14.31 14.13 26.13
N TRP A 280 13.76 13.70 27.27
CA TRP A 280 14.24 14.07 28.61
C TRP A 280 14.20 12.85 29.53
N ARG A 281 15.06 12.85 30.55
CA ARG A 281 15.14 11.79 31.57
C ARG A 281 14.95 12.34 32.96
N ARG A 282 14.16 11.65 33.77
CA ARG A 282 14.00 11.91 35.21
C ARG A 282 13.94 10.59 35.97
N GLY A 283 15.06 10.20 36.58
CA GLY A 283 15.18 8.87 37.19
C GLY A 283 15.00 7.77 36.13
N GLU A 284 14.04 6.88 36.36
CA GLU A 284 13.67 5.78 35.44
C GLU A 284 12.61 6.17 34.40
N GLU A 285 12.14 7.43 34.44
CA GLU A 285 11.18 7.95 33.49
C GLU A 285 11.90 8.57 32.30
N THR A 286 11.43 8.24 31.09
CA THR A 286 11.83 8.90 29.85
C THR A 286 10.64 9.58 29.22
N PHE A 287 10.83 10.84 28.88
CA PHE A 287 9.83 11.69 28.27
C PHE A 287 10.25 12.02 26.85
N ALA A 288 9.31 12.08 25.92
CA ALA A 288 9.62 12.46 24.55
C ALA A 288 8.51 13.28 23.91
N GLU A 289 8.91 14.18 23.01
CA GLU A 289 8.02 14.75 22.00
C GLU A 289 8.11 13.89 20.74
N ILE A 290 6.96 13.41 20.27
CA ILE A 290 6.84 12.61 19.04
C ILE A 290 6.03 13.41 18.03
N GLY A 291 6.47 13.47 16.78
CA GLY A 291 5.68 14.02 15.69
C GLY A 291 6.43 13.95 14.36
N THR A 292 5.72 13.72 13.27
CA THR A 292 6.28 13.69 11.91
C THR A 292 5.34 14.39 10.94
N GLU A 293 5.92 15.14 10.01
CA GLU A 293 5.16 15.79 8.93
C GLU A 293 4.81 14.82 7.80
N ALA A 294 5.49 13.67 7.72
CA ALA A 294 5.37 12.71 6.62
C ALA A 294 3.97 12.08 6.52
N LEU A 295 3.20 12.06 7.60
CA LEU A 295 1.86 11.46 7.66
C LEU A 295 0.76 12.37 7.09
N GLY A 296 0.97 13.69 7.09
CA GLY A 296 0.05 14.67 6.51
C GLY A 296 -1.44 14.43 6.86
N ARG A 297 -2.24 14.09 5.84
CA ARG A 297 -3.70 13.90 5.99
C ARG A 297 -4.10 12.56 6.62
N ASP A 298 -3.20 11.58 6.66
CA ASP A 298 -3.51 10.26 7.19
C ASP A 298 -3.78 10.25 8.69
N LEU A 299 -3.25 11.24 9.43
CA LEU A 299 -3.48 11.42 10.87
C LEU A 299 -4.96 11.48 11.27
N ASN A 300 -5.83 11.99 10.39
CA ASN A 300 -7.26 12.14 10.68
C ASN A 300 -8.08 10.86 10.43
N ARG A 301 -7.44 9.81 9.91
CA ARG A 301 -8.13 8.58 9.50
C ARG A 301 -8.04 7.46 10.55
N PHE A 302 -7.24 7.65 11.60
CA PHE A 302 -7.01 6.70 12.68
C PHE A 302 -7.36 7.33 14.03
N THR A 303 -7.71 6.52 15.03
CA THR A 303 -7.85 7.03 16.40
C THR A 303 -6.50 7.47 16.95
N LEU A 304 -5.45 6.70 16.66
CA LEU A 304 -4.06 7.10 16.79
C LEU A 304 -3.28 6.44 15.64
N HIS A 305 -2.55 7.23 14.85
CA HIS A 305 -1.84 6.68 13.69
C HIS A 305 -0.80 5.63 14.15
N PRO A 306 -0.75 4.41 13.57
CA PRO A 306 0.16 3.35 13.99
C PRO A 306 1.63 3.76 14.05
N ALA A 307 2.09 4.56 13.08
CA ALA A 307 3.47 5.06 13.07
C ALA A 307 3.81 6.00 14.23
N LEU A 308 2.85 6.79 14.73
CA LEU A 308 3.07 7.65 15.91
C LEU A 308 3.09 6.83 17.20
N LEU A 309 2.18 5.84 17.32
CA LEU A 309 2.20 4.91 18.44
C LEU A 309 3.51 4.09 18.47
N ASP A 310 3.99 3.64 17.31
CA ASP A 310 5.26 2.94 17.19
C ASP A 310 6.45 3.84 17.56
N ALA A 311 6.47 5.08 17.06
CA ALA A 311 7.51 6.06 17.40
C ALA A 311 7.57 6.37 18.91
N ALA A 312 6.45 6.32 19.63
CA ALA A 312 6.45 6.42 21.08
C ALA A 312 7.26 5.30 21.75
N LEU A 313 7.28 4.10 21.16
CA LEU A 313 8.05 2.95 21.67
C LEU A 313 9.55 3.07 21.38
N HIS A 314 9.95 3.85 20.37
CA HIS A 314 11.38 4.04 20.04
C HIS A 314 12.14 4.66 21.22
N THR A 315 11.45 5.34 22.14
CA THR A 315 12.02 5.86 23.39
C THR A 315 12.60 4.78 24.31
N LEU A 316 12.28 3.50 24.08
CA LEU A 316 12.96 2.36 24.71
C LEU A 316 14.45 2.29 24.34
N ALA A 317 14.81 2.66 23.11
CA ALA A 317 16.20 2.67 22.64
C ALA A 317 17.02 3.79 23.28
N LEU A 318 16.36 4.78 23.90
CA LEU A 318 17.06 5.79 24.68
C LEU A 318 17.52 5.26 26.03
N GLN A 319 17.00 4.13 26.53
CA GLN A 319 17.43 3.56 27.81
C GLN A 319 18.87 3.04 27.74
N ASP A 320 19.68 3.37 28.75
CA ASP A 320 21.10 3.03 28.76
C ASP A 320 21.30 1.50 28.82
N GLY A 321 22.15 0.96 27.95
CA GLY A 321 22.60 -0.44 27.99
C GLY A 321 21.57 -1.48 27.54
N VAL A 322 20.47 -1.05 26.92
CA VAL A 322 19.44 -1.94 26.36
C VAL A 322 19.64 -2.01 24.84
N GLY A 323 20.01 -3.18 24.31
CA GLY A 323 20.06 -3.39 22.85
C GLY A 323 18.66 -3.41 22.23
N ILE A 324 18.52 -3.56 20.89
CA ILE A 324 17.20 -3.53 20.24
C ILE A 324 16.17 -4.41 20.94
N ARG A 325 15.02 -3.79 21.24
CA ARG A 325 13.82 -4.44 21.77
C ARG A 325 12.65 -4.27 20.82
N LEU A 326 11.91 -5.36 20.59
CA LEU A 326 10.66 -5.37 19.85
C LEU A 326 9.47 -5.66 20.76
N PRO A 327 8.30 -5.04 20.54
CA PRO A 327 7.05 -5.39 21.21
C PRO A 327 6.72 -6.88 21.07
N PHE A 328 6.30 -7.51 22.16
CA PHE A 328 5.86 -8.90 22.18
C PHE A 328 4.46 -9.08 22.76
N THR A 329 4.20 -8.52 23.95
CA THR A 329 2.88 -8.55 24.59
C THR A 329 2.48 -7.16 25.04
N TRP A 330 1.27 -6.77 24.70
CA TRP A 330 0.64 -5.52 25.12
C TRP A 330 -0.45 -5.83 26.14
N SER A 331 -0.54 -5.08 27.22
CA SER A 331 -1.58 -5.26 28.24
C SER A 331 -2.14 -3.92 28.67
N GLY A 332 -3.45 -3.87 28.85
CA GLY A 332 -4.18 -2.67 29.24
C GLY A 332 -3.95 -1.51 28.27
N VAL A 333 -4.13 -1.75 26.96
CA VAL A 333 -4.06 -0.67 25.96
C VAL A 333 -5.41 -0.01 25.83
N GLU A 334 -5.42 1.31 25.93
CA GLU A 334 -6.61 2.13 25.73
C GLU A 334 -6.23 3.33 24.84
N LEU A 335 -7.02 3.56 23.78
CA LEU A 335 -6.89 4.73 22.92
C LEU A 335 -8.05 5.68 23.23
N TYR A 336 -7.74 6.94 23.47
CA TYR A 336 -8.72 7.97 23.82
C TYR A 336 -9.04 8.83 22.60
N GLU A 337 -10.23 9.46 22.58
CA GLU A 337 -10.67 10.31 21.47
C GLU A 337 -9.70 11.46 21.14
N GLY A 338 -8.87 11.88 22.10
CA GLY A 338 -7.87 12.92 21.93
C GLY A 338 -6.75 12.61 20.92
N GLY A 339 -6.60 11.35 20.50
CA GLY A 339 -5.57 10.95 19.52
C GLY A 339 -5.87 11.31 18.08
N THR A 340 -7.15 11.49 17.72
CA THR A 340 -7.54 11.66 16.30
C THR A 340 -7.01 13.00 15.79
N GLY A 341 -6.18 12.95 14.74
CA GLY A 341 -5.58 14.15 14.15
C GLY A 341 -4.47 14.79 14.98
N ALA A 342 -4.01 14.17 16.06
CA ALA A 342 -2.84 14.65 16.79
C ALA A 342 -1.58 14.51 15.92
N ASP A 343 -0.89 15.61 15.67
CA ASP A 343 0.36 15.66 14.91
C ASP A 343 1.62 15.68 15.79
N THR A 344 1.40 15.93 17.09
CA THR A 344 2.42 16.00 18.13
C THR A 344 1.91 15.29 19.38
N LEU A 345 2.73 14.40 19.92
CA LEU A 345 2.46 13.65 21.14
C LEU A 345 3.53 13.94 22.19
N ARG A 346 3.10 13.99 23.44
CA ARG A 346 3.95 13.92 24.62
C ARG A 346 3.86 12.53 25.20
N VAL A 347 5.00 11.88 25.33
CA VAL A 347 5.11 10.51 25.80
C VAL A 347 5.83 10.51 27.14
N ARG A 348 5.35 9.68 28.07
CA ARG A 348 6.10 9.24 29.25
C ARG A 348 6.21 7.73 29.22
N LEU A 349 7.42 7.24 29.11
CA LEU A 349 7.78 5.83 29.26
C LEU A 349 8.39 5.59 30.64
N ARG A 350 7.95 4.52 31.30
CA ARG A 350 8.56 4.03 32.56
C ARG A 350 8.99 2.58 32.38
N ALA A 351 10.28 2.32 32.49
CA ALA A 351 10.80 0.95 32.49
C ALA A 351 10.61 0.34 33.89
N THR A 352 9.78 -0.70 34.00
CA THR A 352 9.55 -1.43 35.27
C THR A 352 10.58 -2.54 35.46
N SER A 353 11.14 -3.04 34.36
CA SER A 353 12.28 -3.95 34.33
C SER A 353 13.02 -3.81 32.99
N ALA A 354 14.07 -4.61 32.77
CA ALA A 354 14.77 -4.64 31.48
C ALA A 354 13.85 -5.00 30.30
N ASP A 355 12.77 -5.73 30.55
CA ASP A 355 11.94 -6.34 29.52
C ASP A 355 10.48 -5.86 29.55
N VAL A 356 10.14 -4.95 30.46
CA VAL A 356 8.77 -4.48 30.69
C VAL A 356 8.75 -2.97 30.89
N ALA A 357 7.91 -2.28 30.12
CA ALA A 357 7.68 -0.84 30.24
C ALA A 357 6.18 -0.51 30.30
N SER A 358 5.84 0.67 30.82
CA SER A 358 4.52 1.29 30.66
C SER A 358 4.66 2.59 29.87
N VAL A 359 3.62 2.96 29.12
CA VAL A 359 3.63 4.13 28.23
C VAL A 359 2.35 4.95 28.44
N ASP A 360 2.50 6.22 28.76
CA ASP A 360 1.41 7.20 28.78
C ASP A 360 1.61 8.18 27.62
N ILE A 361 0.56 8.47 26.87
CA ILE A 361 0.60 9.37 25.71
C ILE A 361 -0.48 10.45 25.85
N ALA A 362 -0.07 11.71 25.71
CA ALA A 362 -0.94 12.86 25.65
C ALA A 362 -0.66 13.69 24.39
N ASP A 363 -1.57 14.59 24.04
CA ASP A 363 -1.31 15.59 23.01
C ASP A 363 -0.45 16.76 23.53
N ASP A 364 -0.23 17.78 22.69
CA ASP A 364 0.52 18.99 23.01
C ASP A 364 -0.13 19.87 24.10
N MET A 365 -1.42 19.64 24.40
CA MET A 365 -2.14 20.28 25.50
C MET A 365 -2.18 19.42 26.77
N GLY A 366 -1.64 18.20 26.73
CA GLY A 366 -1.67 17.26 27.84
C GLY A 366 -3.00 16.50 28.00
N ARG A 367 -3.85 16.49 26.96
CA ARG A 367 -5.08 15.68 26.94
C ARG A 367 -4.72 14.22 26.66
N PRO A 368 -5.38 13.24 27.30
CA PRO A 368 -5.09 11.82 27.08
C PRO A 368 -5.29 11.42 25.61
N VAL A 369 -4.30 10.71 25.07
CA VAL A 369 -4.30 10.13 23.71
C VAL A 369 -4.29 8.61 23.76
N ALA A 370 -3.39 8.03 24.55
CA ALA A 370 -3.33 6.58 24.75
C ALA A 370 -2.64 6.22 26.06
N SER A 371 -2.88 5.00 26.53
CA SER A 371 -2.09 4.39 27.60
C SER A 371 -1.80 2.92 27.31
N VAL A 372 -0.68 2.45 27.83
CA VAL A 372 -0.24 1.05 27.82
C VAL A 372 0.22 0.71 29.24
N GLU A 373 -0.59 -0.04 29.97
CA GLU A 373 -0.28 -0.43 31.35
C GLU A 373 1.00 -1.28 31.44
N SER A 374 1.18 -2.21 30.50
CA SER A 374 2.38 -3.04 30.42
C SER A 374 2.67 -3.44 28.98
N LEU A 375 3.92 -3.24 28.58
CA LEU A 375 4.50 -3.65 27.31
C LEU A 375 5.69 -4.56 27.60
N VAL A 376 5.53 -5.85 27.30
CA VAL A 376 6.63 -6.81 27.30
C VAL A 376 7.36 -6.71 25.98
N VAL A 377 8.67 -6.51 26.05
CA VAL A 377 9.54 -6.41 24.88
C VAL A 377 10.59 -7.51 24.86
N ARG A 378 11.12 -7.86 23.69
CA ARG A 378 12.14 -8.93 23.53
C ARG A 378 13.28 -8.48 22.62
N SER A 379 14.46 -9.05 22.83
CA SER A 379 15.63 -8.70 22.02
C SER A 379 15.49 -9.18 20.57
N LEU A 380 16.01 -8.40 19.63
CA LEU A 380 16.09 -8.78 18.22
C LEU A 380 16.91 -10.08 18.09
N GLY A 381 16.27 -11.17 17.66
CA GLY A 381 16.90 -12.50 17.52
C GLY A 381 16.16 -13.63 18.24
N GLU A 382 15.44 -13.35 19.32
CA GLU A 382 14.65 -14.38 20.03
C GLU A 382 13.29 -14.66 19.35
N GLY A 383 12.83 -13.78 18.45
CA GLY A 383 11.50 -13.85 17.81
C GLY A 383 11.46 -13.94 16.28
N LEU A 384 12.51 -13.55 15.55
CA LEU A 384 12.54 -13.62 14.08
C LEU A 384 12.95 -14.99 13.53
N VAL A 385 13.70 -15.78 14.31
CA VAL A 385 14.34 -17.02 13.84
C VAL A 385 13.33 -18.16 13.59
N SER A 386 12.08 -18.01 14.05
CA SER A 386 11.00 -18.97 13.78
C SER A 386 10.07 -18.60 12.61
N GLY A 387 10.13 -17.35 12.10
CA GLY A 387 9.19 -16.84 11.09
C GLY A 387 9.79 -16.60 9.69
N VAL A 388 11.11 -16.42 9.59
CA VAL A 388 11.80 -16.12 8.30
C VAL A 388 12.15 -17.40 7.52
N GLY A 389 11.64 -18.57 7.93
CA GLY A 389 12.04 -19.87 7.38
C GLY A 389 10.89 -20.84 7.09
N SER A 390 10.04 -20.53 6.11
CA SER A 390 9.42 -21.52 5.20
C SER A 390 8.51 -20.88 4.14
N GLY A 391 8.84 -19.66 3.67
CA GLY A 391 8.30 -19.19 2.39
C GLY A 391 9.00 -19.97 1.29
N VAL A 392 8.25 -20.73 0.51
CA VAL A 392 8.76 -21.52 -0.62
C VAL A 392 9.64 -20.62 -1.49
N ASP A 393 10.93 -20.94 -1.57
CA ASP A 393 11.88 -20.30 -2.47
C ASP A 393 11.28 -20.33 -3.89
N GLY A 394 10.94 -19.18 -4.45
CA GLY A 394 10.19 -19.02 -5.71
C GLY A 394 10.99 -19.40 -6.97
N LEU A 395 12.06 -20.16 -6.84
CA LEU A 395 12.88 -20.66 -7.94
C LEU A 395 12.62 -22.16 -8.15
N PHE A 396 11.67 -22.46 -9.03
CA PHE A 396 11.48 -23.82 -9.52
C PHE A 396 12.46 -24.11 -10.66
N GLY A 397 13.31 -25.14 -10.47
CA GLY A 397 14.15 -25.71 -11.52
C GLY A 397 13.39 -26.76 -12.33
N VAL A 398 13.53 -26.73 -13.66
CA VAL A 398 12.93 -27.74 -14.55
C VAL A 398 13.77 -29.01 -14.52
N GLU A 399 13.21 -30.10 -14.01
CA GLU A 399 13.82 -31.43 -14.04
C GLU A 399 13.16 -32.29 -15.13
N TRP A 400 13.93 -32.68 -16.15
CA TRP A 400 13.46 -33.55 -17.22
C TRP A 400 13.67 -35.01 -16.83
N VAL A 401 12.57 -35.73 -16.62
CA VAL A 401 12.59 -37.17 -16.41
C VAL A 401 12.59 -37.88 -17.76
N ARG A 402 13.50 -38.83 -17.94
CA ARG A 402 13.63 -39.60 -19.18
C ARG A 402 12.43 -40.56 -19.31
N ALA A 403 11.74 -40.49 -20.45
CA ALA A 403 10.67 -41.41 -20.81
C ALA A 403 11.21 -42.84 -21.04
#